data_AF-A0A6B3SQU2-F1
#
_entry.id   AF-A0A6B3SQU2-F1
#
_cell.length_a   1.000
_cell.length_b   1.000
_cell.length_c   1.000
_cell.angle_alpha   90.00
_cell.angle_beta   90.00
_cell.angle_gamma   90.00
#
_symmetry.space_group_name_H-M   'P 1'
#
loop_
_entity.id
_entity.type
_entity.pdbx_description
1 polymer ?
#
loop_
_entity_poly.entity_id
_entity_poly.type
_entity_poly.pdbx_seq_one_letter_code
_entity_poly.pdbx_strand_id
1 'polypeptide(L)'
;MKNKTFLALFALALLSMSLAACGGSSSAASGNSLSSGGESVVPGNNTGNGGDGTQAAGTAIAYRTLGPAPTNSRIMEERLSIVKDADAWNRLWSEHSPQIGGTQAAPAVDFARNMVVAVFLGSRSPCGTYAIESVAQNSAATQLDMRYRVTPPRADTACIALAYFPAFFLEIPRSSLPVQASAATARADADLLVRTGWSYGMCLDRCEGEAEITQADALLRVGTGRSLSGGYQGISSAVTAQEWTALADAFRLLPDLQIGCPGCADEGREWIEVRQNGVSRRLELSCGTSLPATSASAAGVVAAVRSVRGRLAAALGLGEPCASSLIAFDRIVSPVLASAIGEKRTVVVRDAAAWTALWQQHAGSQSNAPAPAVDFSRRMVLAVFLGKETPMCGGMNIVNVVGRAAPERIEAQYRVLDPGPDVVCVAASINLASFVSVPASPVPVEFIKLP
;
A
#
# COMPACT_ATOMS: atom_id res chain seq x y z
N MET A 1 67.55 -17.83 11.65
CA MET A 1 67.88 -18.28 10.28
C MET A 1 67.32 -17.25 9.30
N LYS A 2 68.22 -16.65 8.49
CA LYS A 2 68.10 -15.97 7.16
C LYS A 2 66.69 -15.51 6.70
N ASN A 3 66.41 -14.35 6.11
CA ASN A 3 67.13 -13.17 5.57
C ASN A 3 66.04 -12.08 5.34
N LYS A 4 66.19 -10.83 5.82
CA LYS A 4 66.68 -9.61 5.11
C LYS A 4 65.95 -9.22 3.80
N THR A 5 65.16 -8.13 3.91
CA THR A 5 65.16 -6.86 3.13
C THR A 5 65.28 -6.88 1.61
N PHE A 6 64.41 -6.14 0.90
CA PHE A 6 64.80 -5.07 -0.04
C PHE A 6 63.61 -4.19 -0.49
N LEU A 7 63.77 -2.87 -0.37
CA LEU A 7 62.99 -1.78 -1.00
C LEU A 7 63.34 -1.67 -2.49
N ALA A 8 62.40 -1.20 -3.35
CA ALA A 8 62.74 -0.29 -4.45
C ALA A 8 61.50 0.45 -5.01
N LEU A 9 61.64 1.77 -5.14
CA LEU A 9 60.80 2.72 -5.85
C LEU A 9 60.73 2.42 -7.35
N PHE A 10 59.63 2.81 -8.02
CA PHE A 10 59.70 3.33 -9.39
C PHE A 10 58.63 4.40 -9.65
N ALA A 11 59.03 5.42 -10.40
CA ALA A 11 58.38 6.71 -10.61
C ALA A 11 57.57 6.79 -11.93
N LEU A 12 56.64 7.76 -11.94
CA LEU A 12 56.14 8.61 -13.03
C LEU A 12 56.26 8.15 -14.51
N ALA A 13 55.12 8.15 -15.21
CA ALA A 13 55.05 8.58 -16.61
C ALA A 13 53.71 9.27 -16.89
N LEU A 14 53.79 10.54 -17.31
CA LEU A 14 52.71 11.32 -17.91
C LEU A 14 52.35 10.77 -19.29
N LEU A 15 51.06 10.84 -19.67
CA LEU A 15 50.70 11.06 -21.07
C LEU A 15 49.45 11.95 -21.16
N SER A 16 49.68 13.18 -21.58
CA SER A 16 48.70 14.16 -22.07
C SER A 16 48.38 13.86 -23.53
N MET A 17 47.10 13.87 -23.91
CA MET A 17 46.71 14.08 -25.30
C MET A 17 45.46 14.96 -25.36
N SER A 18 45.61 16.09 -26.06
CA SER A 18 44.58 17.04 -26.46
C SER A 18 44.59 17.16 -27.98
N LEU A 19 43.52 17.77 -28.53
CA LEU A 19 43.20 18.06 -29.94
C LEU A 19 42.48 16.89 -30.67
N ALA A 20 41.45 17.10 -31.49
CA ALA A 20 41.12 18.29 -32.28
C ALA A 20 39.60 18.50 -32.47
N ALA A 21 39.22 19.77 -32.61
CA ALA A 21 37.97 20.22 -33.20
C ALA A 21 38.04 20.13 -34.74
N CYS A 22 36.93 19.71 -35.37
CA CYS A 22 36.61 20.01 -36.76
C CYS A 22 35.10 20.28 -36.86
N GLY A 23 34.76 21.40 -37.50
CA GLY A 23 33.38 21.81 -37.79
C GLY A 23 32.84 21.23 -39.11
N GLY A 24 31.56 21.52 -39.36
CA GLY A 24 30.82 21.23 -40.60
C GLY A 24 29.33 21.21 -40.27
N SER A 25 28.63 22.34 -40.40
CA SER A 25 27.88 22.77 -41.62
C SER A 25 26.66 21.89 -41.93
N SER A 26 25.51 22.43 -41.51
CA SER A 26 24.20 22.49 -42.20
C SER A 26 23.85 21.39 -43.21
N SER A 27 22.75 20.68 -42.92
CA SER A 27 21.85 20.10 -43.92
C SER A 27 20.43 20.07 -43.37
N ALA A 28 19.53 20.75 -44.08
CA ALA A 28 18.09 20.77 -43.84
C ALA A 28 17.44 19.49 -44.38
N ALA A 29 16.52 18.92 -43.61
CA ALA A 29 15.49 17.97 -44.07
C ALA A 29 14.31 18.12 -43.09
N SER A 30 13.30 18.92 -43.44
CA SER A 30 12.03 18.49 -44.09
C SER A 30 11.19 17.59 -43.18
N GLY A 31 10.03 18.10 -42.79
CA GLY A 31 9.21 17.60 -41.71
C GLY A 31 8.55 16.25 -41.93
N ASN A 32 8.19 15.64 -40.80
CA ASN A 32 6.86 15.08 -40.60
C ASN A 32 6.57 15.05 -39.10
N SER A 33 5.75 16.00 -38.64
CA SER A 33 5.25 16.05 -37.27
C SER A 33 4.07 15.09 -37.13
N LEU A 34 4.32 13.92 -36.58
CA LEU A 34 3.28 13.09 -35.96
C LEU A 34 3.09 13.60 -34.53
N SER A 35 1.93 14.20 -34.28
CA SER A 35 1.50 14.71 -32.98
C SER A 35 1.36 13.56 -31.97
N SER A 36 2.33 13.43 -31.07
CA SER A 36 2.27 12.53 -29.91
C SER A 36 1.63 13.24 -28.72
N GLY A 37 0.44 12.78 -28.29
CA GLY A 37 -0.36 13.35 -27.21
C GLY A 37 0.14 13.08 -25.77
N GLY A 38 1.44 13.22 -25.52
CA GLY A 38 2.00 13.23 -24.17
C GLY A 38 2.41 14.64 -23.79
N GLU A 39 1.65 15.30 -22.93
CA GLU A 39 2.00 16.63 -22.40
C GLU A 39 3.13 16.46 -21.38
N SER A 40 4.35 16.81 -21.78
CA SER A 40 5.55 16.73 -20.93
C SER A 40 5.73 18.06 -20.20
N VAL A 41 5.57 18.04 -18.88
CA VAL A 41 5.81 19.20 -18.01
C VAL A 41 7.00 18.89 -17.11
N VAL A 42 7.94 19.83 -16.99
CA VAL A 42 9.09 19.68 -16.08
C VAL A 42 8.60 19.88 -14.64
N PRO A 43 8.89 18.95 -13.71
CA PRO A 43 8.61 19.16 -12.29
C PRO A 43 9.31 20.43 -11.80
N GLY A 44 8.55 21.39 -11.26
CA GLY A 44 9.12 22.63 -10.77
C GLY A 44 9.84 22.43 -9.43
N ASN A 45 11.14 22.70 -9.39
CA ASN A 45 11.86 22.95 -8.13
C ASN A 45 11.51 24.35 -7.64
N ASN A 46 10.31 24.52 -7.09
CA ASN A 46 9.93 25.78 -6.45
C ASN A 46 10.52 25.80 -5.03
N THR A 47 11.78 26.24 -4.91
CA THR A 47 12.46 26.54 -3.64
C THR A 47 12.05 27.90 -3.06
N GLY A 48 10.86 28.39 -3.40
CA GLY A 48 10.33 29.67 -2.96
C GLY A 48 9.89 29.67 -1.50
N ASN A 49 10.72 30.28 -0.66
CA ASN A 49 10.44 30.98 0.60
C ASN A 49 9.35 30.42 1.55
N GLY A 50 9.78 30.09 2.78
CA GLY A 50 8.94 29.68 3.89
C GLY A 50 7.82 30.67 4.22
N GLY A 51 6.63 30.35 3.72
CA GLY A 51 5.38 30.84 4.25
C GLY A 51 4.68 29.67 4.95
N ASP A 52 4.45 29.84 6.24
CA ASP A 52 3.60 29.00 7.11
C ASP A 52 2.11 29.14 6.72
N GLY A 53 1.84 28.98 5.42
CA GLY A 53 0.53 29.06 4.82
C GLY A 53 -0.07 27.67 4.83
N THR A 54 -1.01 27.47 5.75
CA THR A 54 -2.04 26.44 5.68
C THR A 54 -2.75 26.57 4.33
N GLN A 55 -2.21 25.93 3.28
CA GLN A 55 -2.91 25.80 2.01
C GLN A 55 -4.23 25.10 2.30
N ALA A 56 -5.33 25.72 1.86
CA ALA A 56 -6.67 25.15 1.99
C ALA A 56 -6.64 23.70 1.47
N ALA A 57 -6.98 22.75 2.34
CA ALA A 57 -6.84 21.34 2.07
C ALA A 57 -7.67 20.97 0.84
N GLY A 58 -6.99 20.57 -0.23
CA GLY A 58 -7.62 20.00 -1.41
C GLY A 58 -8.36 18.70 -1.10
N THR A 59 -9.18 18.22 -2.04
CA THR A 59 -9.83 16.92 -1.92
C THR A 59 -8.80 15.81 -2.13
N ALA A 60 -8.65 14.94 -1.13
CA ALA A 60 -7.75 13.79 -1.17
C ALA A 60 -8.11 12.82 -2.31
N ILE A 61 -7.11 12.35 -3.04
CA ILE A 61 -7.27 11.35 -4.10
C ILE A 61 -6.52 10.09 -3.68
N ALA A 62 -7.24 8.97 -3.61
CA ALA A 62 -6.62 7.66 -3.44
C ALA A 62 -5.82 7.28 -4.68
N TYR A 63 -4.66 6.67 -4.48
CA TYR A 63 -3.78 6.24 -5.55
C TYR A 63 -3.25 4.82 -5.30
N ARG A 64 -2.83 4.15 -6.38
CA ARG A 64 -2.12 2.86 -6.35
C ARG A 64 -0.80 2.98 -7.08
N THR A 65 0.29 2.45 -6.53
CA THR A 65 1.56 2.36 -7.26
C THR A 65 1.52 1.16 -8.21
N LEU A 66 2.04 1.33 -9.42
CA LEU A 66 2.15 0.28 -10.42
C LEU A 66 3.51 -0.44 -10.27
N GLY A 67 3.63 -1.23 -9.19
CA GLY A 67 4.84 -1.96 -8.82
C GLY A 67 5.63 -1.31 -7.68
N PRO A 68 6.91 -1.73 -7.47
CA PRO A 68 7.80 -1.13 -6.49
C PRO A 68 7.96 0.37 -6.70
N ALA A 69 7.93 1.13 -5.61
CA ALA A 69 7.93 2.59 -5.64
C ALA A 69 8.88 3.17 -4.57
N PRO A 70 9.92 3.93 -4.97
CA PRO A 70 10.32 4.23 -6.35
C PRO A 70 10.95 3.01 -7.06
N THR A 71 10.94 3.02 -8.40
CA THR A 71 11.71 2.12 -9.27
C THR A 71 12.88 2.88 -9.92
N ASN A 72 13.94 2.17 -10.33
CA ASN A 72 15.06 2.77 -11.05
C ASN A 72 14.74 2.86 -12.54
N SER A 73 14.65 4.07 -13.08
CA SER A 73 14.30 4.36 -14.46
C SER A 73 15.51 4.48 -15.38
N ARG A 74 15.30 4.33 -16.69
CA ARG A 74 16.26 4.78 -17.71
C ARG A 74 16.00 6.19 -18.25
N ILE A 75 14.85 6.78 -17.90
CA ILE A 75 14.59 8.19 -18.15
C ILE A 75 15.39 8.98 -17.11
N MET A 76 16.43 9.68 -17.58
CA MET A 76 17.47 10.28 -16.74
C MET A 76 17.15 11.72 -16.33
N GLU A 77 16.23 12.35 -17.05
CA GLU A 77 15.73 13.69 -16.82
C GLU A 77 14.55 13.72 -15.82
N GLU A 78 14.36 14.88 -15.20
CA GLU A 78 13.16 15.16 -14.45
C GLU A 78 11.98 15.35 -15.41
N ARG A 79 10.93 14.56 -15.23
CA ARG A 79 9.78 14.56 -16.14
C ARG A 79 8.51 14.19 -15.39
N LEU A 80 7.42 14.93 -15.66
CA LEU A 80 6.07 14.51 -15.34
C LEU A 80 5.40 13.99 -16.62
N SER A 81 4.76 12.83 -16.55
CA SER A 81 4.01 12.28 -17.69
C SER A 81 2.63 11.84 -17.24
N ILE A 82 1.61 12.28 -17.98
CA ILE A 82 0.21 11.96 -17.73
C ILE A 82 -0.26 11.06 -18.87
N VAL A 83 -0.69 9.86 -18.54
CA VAL A 83 -1.02 8.81 -19.50
C VAL A 83 -2.47 8.39 -19.32
N LYS A 84 -3.25 8.48 -20.40
CA LYS A 84 -4.71 8.30 -20.38
C LYS A 84 -5.19 7.18 -21.30
N ASP A 85 -4.29 6.42 -21.90
CA ASP A 85 -4.60 5.28 -22.77
C ASP A 85 -3.48 4.24 -22.74
N ALA A 86 -3.81 3.03 -23.18
CA ALA A 86 -2.92 1.88 -23.15
C ALA A 86 -1.71 2.03 -24.08
N ASP A 87 -1.86 2.68 -25.22
CA ASP A 87 -0.78 2.84 -26.19
C ASP A 87 0.30 3.79 -25.67
N ALA A 88 -0.12 4.93 -25.09
CA ALA A 88 0.77 5.85 -24.41
C ALA A 88 1.45 5.22 -23.20
N TRP A 89 0.75 4.34 -22.47
CA TRP A 89 1.32 3.62 -21.35
C TRP A 89 2.42 2.65 -21.77
N ASN A 90 2.14 1.83 -22.78
CA ASN A 90 3.11 0.87 -23.31
C ASN A 90 4.36 1.58 -23.83
N ARG A 91 4.21 2.74 -24.50
CA ARG A 91 5.35 3.56 -24.94
C ARG A 91 6.17 4.07 -23.75
N LEU A 92 5.53 4.72 -22.78
CA LEU A 92 6.22 5.25 -21.60
C LEU A 92 6.93 4.13 -20.80
N TRP A 93 6.28 2.99 -20.63
CA TRP A 93 6.85 1.84 -19.94
C TRP A 93 8.07 1.27 -20.67
N SER A 94 8.03 1.20 -22.00
CA SER A 94 9.16 0.76 -22.82
C SER A 94 10.37 1.70 -22.73
N GLU A 95 10.14 3.01 -22.55
CA GLU A 95 11.19 4.02 -22.34
C GLU A 95 11.77 3.91 -20.92
N HIS A 96 10.91 3.69 -19.91
CA HIS A 96 11.31 3.52 -18.52
C HIS A 96 12.21 2.29 -18.30
N SER A 97 11.83 1.14 -18.86
CA SER A 97 12.47 -0.15 -18.58
C SER A 97 12.71 -0.98 -19.87
N PRO A 98 13.55 -0.50 -20.79
CA PRO A 98 13.99 -1.33 -21.91
C PRO A 98 14.92 -2.41 -21.33
N GLN A 99 14.55 -3.67 -21.56
CA GLN A 99 15.09 -4.79 -20.80
C GLN A 99 16.56 -5.12 -21.06
N ILE A 100 17.21 -5.66 -20.03
CA ILE A 100 18.35 -6.58 -20.18
C ILE A 100 17.81 -7.97 -19.81
N GLY A 101 17.34 -8.76 -20.79
CA GLY A 101 16.99 -10.18 -20.58
C GLY A 101 15.55 -10.67 -20.82
N GLY A 102 14.65 -9.91 -21.48
CA GLY A 102 13.25 -10.30 -21.74
C GLY A 102 12.35 -9.11 -22.09
N THR A 103 11.02 -9.19 -21.94
CA THR A 103 10.11 -8.01 -22.00
C THR A 103 9.15 -8.07 -20.81
N GLN A 104 9.29 -7.16 -19.85
CA GLN A 104 8.33 -7.02 -18.75
C GLN A 104 7.19 -6.19 -19.31
N ALA A 105 6.05 -6.83 -19.51
CA ALA A 105 4.83 -6.15 -19.91
C ALA A 105 4.48 -5.03 -18.92
N ALA A 106 3.95 -3.93 -19.45
CA ALA A 106 3.46 -2.85 -18.61
C ALA A 106 2.34 -3.37 -17.69
N PRO A 107 2.30 -2.96 -16.41
CA PRO A 107 1.18 -3.27 -15.52
C PRO A 107 -0.16 -2.92 -16.17
N ALA A 108 -1.15 -3.81 -16.07
CA ALA A 108 -2.49 -3.57 -16.61
C ALA A 108 -3.20 -2.42 -15.87
N VAL A 109 -3.84 -1.53 -16.62
CA VAL A 109 -4.59 -0.37 -16.11
C VAL A 109 -5.91 -0.27 -16.88
N ASP A 110 -7.02 -0.15 -16.14
CA ASP A 110 -8.34 0.16 -16.72
C ASP A 110 -8.39 1.66 -17.06
N PHE A 111 -7.96 2.02 -18.26
CA PHE A 111 -7.93 3.42 -18.70
C PHE A 111 -9.32 4.04 -18.90
N ALA A 112 -10.40 3.25 -18.91
CA ALA A 112 -11.74 3.82 -18.92
C ALA A 112 -12.06 4.50 -17.59
N ARG A 113 -11.54 3.96 -16.48
CA ARG A 113 -11.79 4.46 -15.11
C ARG A 113 -10.62 5.25 -14.54
N ASN A 114 -9.41 4.89 -14.92
CA ASN A 114 -8.18 5.40 -14.31
C ASN A 114 -7.27 6.07 -15.36
N MET A 115 -6.25 6.75 -14.85
CA MET A 115 -5.12 7.26 -15.62
C MET A 115 -3.83 7.03 -14.84
N VAL A 116 -2.69 7.10 -15.53
CA VAL A 116 -1.37 6.97 -14.90
C VAL A 116 -0.68 8.33 -14.85
N VAL A 117 -0.18 8.68 -13.66
CA VAL A 117 0.74 9.79 -13.45
C VAL A 117 2.12 9.22 -13.14
N ALA A 118 3.08 9.51 -14.00
CA ALA A 118 4.47 9.09 -13.83
C ALA A 118 5.34 10.30 -13.46
N VAL A 119 6.11 10.17 -12.38
CA VAL A 119 7.07 11.20 -11.93
C VAL A 119 8.47 10.62 -11.99
N PHE A 120 9.31 11.20 -12.84
CA PHE A 120 10.73 10.91 -12.95
C PHE A 120 11.51 12.00 -12.24
N LEU A 121 12.33 11.63 -11.26
CA LEU A 121 13.10 12.58 -10.46
C LEU A 121 14.51 12.85 -11.02
N GLY A 122 14.82 12.32 -12.21
CA GLY A 122 16.16 12.38 -12.79
C GLY A 122 17.24 11.81 -11.87
N SER A 123 18.48 12.25 -12.03
CA SER A 123 19.61 11.74 -11.24
C SER A 123 19.48 12.10 -9.76
N ARG A 124 19.54 11.08 -8.90
CA ARG A 124 19.49 11.20 -7.43
C ARG A 124 20.45 10.23 -6.75
N SER A 125 20.66 10.40 -5.44
CA SER A 125 21.49 9.51 -4.64
C SER A 125 20.78 8.18 -4.39
N PRO A 126 21.42 7.01 -4.59
CA PRO A 126 20.82 5.72 -4.26
C PRO A 126 20.58 5.51 -2.76
N CYS A 127 21.21 6.32 -1.90
CA CYS A 127 20.99 6.27 -0.46
C CYS A 127 19.87 7.20 0.03
N GLY A 128 19.34 8.05 -0.84
CA GLY A 128 18.19 8.87 -0.50
C GLY A 128 16.95 7.99 -0.35
N THR A 129 15.95 8.50 0.38
CA THR A 129 14.61 7.90 0.37
C THR A 129 13.66 8.81 -0.40
N TYR A 130 12.77 8.19 -1.16
CA TYR A 130 11.83 8.89 -2.03
C TYR A 130 10.45 8.33 -1.74
N ALA A 131 9.45 9.19 -1.58
CA ALA A 131 8.10 8.74 -1.28
C ALA A 131 7.05 9.69 -1.85
N ILE A 132 5.85 9.17 -2.13
CA ILE A 132 4.70 10.01 -2.46
C ILE A 132 4.04 10.48 -1.17
N GLU A 133 3.83 11.78 -1.05
CA GLU A 133 3.33 12.43 0.16
C GLU A 133 1.83 12.71 0.10
N SER A 134 1.35 13.10 -1.08
CA SER A 134 -0.07 13.36 -1.32
C SER A 134 -0.39 13.32 -2.82
N VAL A 135 -1.63 12.95 -3.12
CA VAL A 135 -2.30 13.28 -4.37
C VAL A 135 -3.61 13.92 -3.98
N ALA A 136 -3.84 15.16 -4.40
CA ALA A 136 -5.05 15.89 -4.06
C ALA A 136 -5.52 16.73 -5.24
N GLN A 137 -6.82 16.92 -5.36
CA GLN A 137 -7.36 17.99 -6.19
C GLN A 137 -7.31 19.28 -5.38
N ASN A 138 -6.78 20.37 -5.93
CA ASN A 138 -6.72 21.64 -5.20
C ASN A 138 -8.12 22.15 -4.80
N SER A 139 -8.19 23.07 -3.84
CA SER A 139 -9.47 23.61 -3.32
C SER A 139 -10.33 24.29 -4.38
N ALA A 140 -9.71 24.85 -5.43
CA ALA A 140 -10.41 25.45 -6.57
C ALA A 140 -10.93 24.42 -7.58
N ALA A 141 -10.63 23.13 -7.39
CA ALA A 141 -10.96 22.05 -8.32
C ALA A 141 -10.39 22.22 -9.74
N THR A 142 -9.32 22.99 -9.90
CA THR A 142 -8.72 23.34 -11.19
C THR A 142 -7.49 22.51 -11.56
N GLN A 143 -6.84 21.85 -10.60
CA GLN A 143 -5.65 21.02 -10.87
C GLN A 143 -5.53 19.88 -9.86
N LEU A 144 -4.77 18.85 -10.24
CA LEU A 144 -4.30 17.81 -9.33
C LEU A 144 -2.88 18.13 -8.88
N ASP A 145 -2.68 18.19 -7.58
CA ASP A 145 -1.40 18.38 -6.92
C ASP A 145 -0.87 17.05 -6.41
N MET A 146 0.24 16.61 -7.00
CA MET A 146 1.03 15.49 -6.53
C MET A 146 2.25 16.02 -5.78
N ARG A 147 2.41 15.58 -4.54
CA ARG A 147 3.58 15.93 -3.73
C ARG A 147 4.43 14.70 -3.48
N TYR A 148 5.74 14.83 -3.64
CA TYR A 148 6.71 13.78 -3.34
C TYR A 148 7.78 14.29 -2.39
N ARG A 149 8.34 13.40 -1.59
CA ARG A 149 9.41 13.69 -0.63
C ARG A 149 10.72 13.12 -1.14
N VAL A 150 11.78 13.90 -0.97
CA VAL A 150 13.18 13.49 -1.19
C VAL A 150 13.91 13.68 0.13
N THR A 151 14.27 12.58 0.79
CA THR A 151 15.11 12.63 2.00
C THR A 151 16.54 12.29 1.59
N PRO A 152 17.49 13.23 1.71
CA PRO A 152 18.88 12.92 1.45
C PRO A 152 19.40 11.92 2.50
N PRO A 153 20.44 11.13 2.17
CA PRO A 153 21.13 10.36 3.18
C PRO A 153 21.71 11.25 4.27
N ARG A 154 21.98 10.69 5.45
CA ARG A 154 22.68 11.44 6.51
C ARG A 154 24.08 11.80 6.04
N ALA A 155 24.61 12.90 6.54
CA ALA A 155 25.91 13.44 6.12
C ALA A 155 27.09 12.45 6.33
N ASP A 156 26.96 11.52 7.28
CA ASP A 156 27.93 10.47 7.61
C ASP A 156 27.71 9.15 6.83
N THR A 157 26.70 9.09 5.95
CA THR A 157 26.40 7.88 5.19
C THR A 157 27.33 7.75 3.99
N ALA A 158 28.13 6.68 3.96
CA ALA A 158 28.91 6.31 2.79
C ALA A 158 28.00 5.75 1.69
N CYS A 159 27.87 6.48 0.59
CA CYS A 159 27.05 6.09 -0.55
C CYS A 159 27.86 5.52 -1.68
N ILE A 160 27.39 4.39 -2.22
CA ILE A 160 27.94 3.89 -3.48
C ILE A 160 27.62 4.88 -4.60
N ALA A 161 28.63 5.21 -5.41
CA ALA A 161 28.50 6.14 -6.54
C ALA A 161 27.83 5.44 -7.74
N LEU A 162 26.60 4.97 -7.56
CA LEU A 162 25.77 4.43 -8.64
C LEU A 162 24.76 5.47 -9.08
N ALA A 163 24.58 5.59 -10.41
CA ALA A 163 23.52 6.41 -10.97
C ALA A 163 22.16 5.79 -10.62
N TYR A 164 21.29 6.59 -10.01
CA TYR A 164 19.95 6.19 -9.60
C TYR A 164 18.94 7.22 -10.10
N PHE A 165 17.91 6.75 -10.80
CA PHE A 165 16.88 7.59 -11.44
C PHE A 165 15.50 7.19 -10.91
N PRO A 166 15.12 7.64 -9.70
CA PRO A 166 13.87 7.23 -9.09
C PRO A 166 12.67 7.67 -9.91
N ALA A 167 11.76 6.74 -10.16
CA ALA A 167 10.48 6.98 -10.80
C ALA A 167 9.31 6.41 -9.99
N PHE A 168 8.19 7.11 -10.05
CA PHE A 168 6.91 6.68 -9.49
C PHE A 168 5.88 6.56 -10.59
N PHE A 169 5.10 5.48 -10.58
CA PHE A 169 3.96 5.28 -11.47
C PHE A 169 2.71 5.12 -10.63
N LEU A 170 1.83 6.11 -10.67
CA LEU A 170 0.61 6.14 -9.88
C LEU A 170 -0.59 5.95 -10.79
N GLU A 171 -1.40 4.94 -10.51
CA GLU A 171 -2.75 4.85 -11.02
C GLU A 171 -3.69 5.65 -10.10
N ILE A 172 -4.43 6.57 -10.70
CA ILE A 172 -5.42 7.41 -10.02
C ILE A 172 -6.71 7.47 -10.84
N PRO A 173 -7.86 7.86 -10.23
CA PRO A 173 -9.09 8.08 -10.98
C PRO A 173 -8.87 9.00 -12.18
N ARG A 174 -9.47 8.64 -13.32
CA ARG A 174 -9.32 9.39 -14.57
C ARG A 174 -9.83 10.83 -14.37
N SER A 175 -9.01 11.80 -14.76
CA SER A 175 -9.33 13.22 -14.66
C SER A 175 -8.92 13.99 -15.91
N SER A 176 -9.66 15.06 -16.22
CA SER A 176 -9.30 16.04 -17.25
C SER A 176 -8.43 17.17 -16.71
N LEU A 177 -8.32 17.31 -15.38
CA LEU A 177 -7.56 18.39 -14.76
C LEU A 177 -6.06 18.25 -15.05
N PRO A 178 -5.34 19.37 -15.21
CA PRO A 178 -3.88 19.37 -15.29
C PRO A 178 -3.29 18.81 -13.99
N VAL A 179 -2.14 18.14 -14.10
CA VAL A 179 -1.41 17.59 -12.96
C VAL A 179 -0.13 18.40 -12.76
N GLN A 180 0.18 18.75 -11.52
CA GLN A 180 1.47 19.28 -11.12
C GLN A 180 2.14 18.34 -10.12
N ALA A 181 3.45 18.20 -10.23
CA ALA A 181 4.27 17.47 -9.29
C ALA A 181 5.27 18.42 -8.63
N SER A 182 5.34 18.39 -7.30
CA SER A 182 6.26 19.23 -6.53
C SER A 182 6.88 18.47 -5.36
N ALA A 183 8.08 18.88 -4.98
CA ALA A 183 8.70 18.39 -3.75
C ALA A 183 7.95 18.90 -2.52
N ALA A 184 7.77 18.03 -1.53
CA ALA A 184 7.27 18.38 -0.21
C ALA A 184 8.42 18.50 0.78
N THR A 185 8.25 19.39 1.76
CA THR A 185 9.06 19.41 2.98
C THR A 185 8.92 18.08 3.72
N ALA A 186 9.99 17.60 4.34
CA ALA A 186 9.98 16.30 5.00
C ALA A 186 9.06 16.33 6.24
N ARG A 187 8.15 15.34 6.36
CA ARG A 187 7.36 15.13 7.59
C ARG A 187 8.23 14.81 8.81
N ALA A 188 9.48 14.40 8.60
CA ALA A 188 10.47 14.17 9.65
C ALA A 188 10.96 15.45 10.34
N ASP A 189 10.70 16.61 9.75
CA ASP A 189 11.05 17.93 10.30
C ASP A 189 9.91 18.52 11.15
N ALA A 190 8.78 17.81 11.29
CA ALA A 190 7.70 18.22 12.17
C ALA A 190 8.13 18.11 13.65
N ASP A 191 7.77 19.11 14.45
CA ASP A 191 8.04 19.13 15.90
C ASP A 191 7.50 17.88 16.60
N LEU A 192 6.32 17.41 16.18
CA LEU A 192 5.68 16.18 16.62
C LEU A 192 5.22 15.36 15.39
N LEU A 193 5.72 14.13 15.28
CA LEU A 193 5.34 13.16 14.25
C LEU A 193 4.85 11.88 14.93
N VAL A 194 3.63 11.46 14.61
CA VAL A 194 3.10 10.16 15.04
C VAL A 194 3.14 9.22 13.85
N ARG A 195 3.94 8.16 13.95
CA ARG A 195 3.93 7.05 13.00
C ARG A 195 3.16 5.89 13.61
N THR A 196 2.41 5.18 12.81
CA THR A 196 1.75 3.95 13.24
C THR A 196 1.74 2.96 12.10
N GLY A 197 1.68 1.68 12.40
CA GLY A 197 1.49 0.69 11.38
C GLY A 197 0.95 -0.61 11.93
N TRP A 198 0.67 -1.50 10.99
CA TRP A 198 0.30 -2.86 11.28
C TRP A 198 1.00 -3.83 10.33
N SER A 199 1.12 -5.07 10.78
CA SER A 199 1.60 -6.17 9.96
C SER A 199 0.98 -7.49 10.42
N TYR A 200 0.52 -8.33 9.51
CA TYR A 200 0.06 -9.70 9.81
C TYR A 200 1.05 -10.74 9.28
N GLY A 201 1.28 -11.79 10.06
CA GLY A 201 2.04 -12.97 9.59
C GLY A 201 1.25 -13.75 8.53
N MET A 202 1.95 -14.36 7.58
CA MET A 202 1.39 -15.36 6.65
C MET A 202 0.18 -14.95 5.79
N CYS A 203 -0.12 -13.66 5.62
CA CYS A 203 -1.18 -13.22 4.73
C CYS A 203 -0.76 -13.21 3.25
N LEU A 204 -1.76 -13.37 2.37
CA LEU A 204 -1.60 -13.47 0.91
C LEU A 204 -1.81 -12.13 0.18
N ASP A 205 -2.23 -11.08 0.89
CA ASP A 205 -2.60 -9.79 0.32
C ASP A 205 -2.09 -8.64 1.24
N ARG A 206 -2.83 -7.53 1.37
CA ARG A 206 -2.54 -6.30 2.14
C ARG A 206 -2.14 -6.51 3.61
N CYS A 207 -0.94 -7.04 3.81
CA CYS A 207 -0.44 -7.49 5.10
C CYS A 207 0.08 -6.35 5.96
N GLU A 208 0.57 -5.31 5.32
CA GLU A 208 1.33 -4.24 5.93
C GLU A 208 0.69 -2.89 5.58
N GLY A 209 0.61 -2.02 6.57
CA GLY A 209 0.27 -0.64 6.33
C GLY A 209 0.89 0.28 7.36
N GLU A 210 1.18 1.49 6.93
CA GLU A 210 1.80 2.52 7.75
C GLU A 210 1.06 3.84 7.55
N ALA A 211 0.83 4.56 8.64
CA ALA A 211 0.39 5.94 8.61
C ALA A 211 1.42 6.87 9.27
N GLU A 212 1.64 8.02 8.65
CA GLU A 212 2.38 9.16 9.19
C GLU A 212 1.38 10.27 9.48
N ILE A 213 1.34 10.78 10.71
CA ILE A 213 0.38 11.80 11.18
C ILE A 213 1.17 12.99 11.73
N THR A 214 0.87 14.17 11.19
CA THR A 214 1.39 15.47 11.63
C THR A 214 0.23 16.37 12.04
N GLN A 215 0.51 17.59 12.49
CA GLN A 215 -0.54 18.58 12.76
C GLN A 215 -1.33 18.96 11.50
N ALA A 216 -0.67 18.99 10.34
CA ALA A 216 -1.27 19.44 9.10
C ALA A 216 -2.06 18.32 8.42
N ASP A 217 -1.48 17.12 8.36
CA ASP A 217 -2.01 16.02 7.57
C ASP A 217 -1.66 14.64 8.11
N ALA A 218 -2.36 13.64 7.58
CA ALA A 218 -2.09 12.24 7.81
C ALA A 218 -2.04 11.52 6.46
N LEU A 219 -1.00 10.72 6.26
CA LEU A 219 -0.80 9.88 5.08
C LEU A 219 -0.86 8.42 5.49
N LEU A 220 -1.75 7.66 4.87
CA LEU A 220 -1.81 6.20 4.99
C LEU A 220 -1.26 5.55 3.71
N ARG A 221 -0.40 4.54 3.86
CA ARG A 221 0.05 3.63 2.80
C ARG A 221 -0.26 2.20 3.21
N VAL A 222 -0.78 1.40 2.28
CA VAL A 222 -1.15 0.00 2.50
C VAL A 222 -0.59 -0.84 1.37
N GLY A 223 0.17 -1.89 1.70
CA GLY A 223 0.77 -2.77 0.70
C GLY A 223 -0.28 -3.38 -0.22
N THR A 224 0.03 -3.50 -1.51
CA THR A 224 -0.77 -4.26 -2.49
C THR A 224 -0.49 -5.76 -2.44
N GLY A 225 0.41 -6.17 -1.56
CA GLY A 225 0.73 -7.55 -1.23
C GLY A 225 1.34 -7.60 0.18
N ARG A 226 2.31 -8.50 0.37
CA ARG A 226 2.90 -8.76 1.70
C ARG A 226 3.71 -7.61 2.30
N SER A 227 4.12 -6.65 1.48
CA SER A 227 4.91 -5.51 1.95
C SER A 227 4.62 -4.24 1.13
N LEU A 228 4.85 -3.09 1.74
CA LEU A 228 4.87 -1.78 1.08
C LEU A 228 5.90 -1.70 -0.05
N SER A 229 6.99 -2.47 0.04
CA SER A 229 8.08 -2.46 -0.96
C SER A 229 7.66 -3.00 -2.34
N GLY A 230 6.68 -3.92 -2.39
CA GLY A 230 6.17 -4.49 -3.64
C GLY A 230 5.19 -3.58 -4.39
N GLY A 231 4.85 -2.43 -3.80
CA GLY A 231 3.83 -1.50 -4.27
C GLY A 231 2.70 -1.34 -3.26
N TYR A 232 2.05 -0.19 -3.25
CA TYR A 232 1.08 0.18 -2.22
C TYR A 232 -0.07 1.02 -2.79
N GLN A 233 -1.19 1.02 -2.07
CA GLN A 233 -2.22 2.05 -2.17
C GLN A 233 -1.94 3.14 -1.15
N GLY A 234 -2.25 4.39 -1.47
CA GLY A 234 -2.05 5.51 -0.55
C GLY A 234 -3.15 6.54 -0.62
N ILE A 235 -3.33 7.25 0.50
CA ILE A 235 -4.20 8.43 0.59
C ILE A 235 -3.71 9.35 1.70
N SER A 236 -3.76 10.65 1.45
CA SER A 236 -3.44 11.70 2.42
C SER A 236 -4.64 12.59 2.66
N SER A 237 -4.91 12.97 3.90
CA SER A 237 -5.96 13.92 4.26
C SER A 237 -5.47 14.88 5.33
N ALA A 238 -6.06 16.07 5.40
CA ALA A 238 -5.88 16.96 6.55
C ALA A 238 -6.26 16.26 7.86
N VAL A 239 -5.55 16.61 8.93
CA VAL A 239 -5.87 16.23 10.31
C VAL A 239 -6.74 17.32 10.90
N THR A 240 -7.87 16.95 11.49
CA THR A 240 -8.77 17.91 12.13
C THR A 240 -8.18 18.42 13.44
N ALA A 241 -8.59 19.62 13.87
CA ALA A 241 -8.17 20.15 15.17
C ALA A 241 -8.51 19.21 16.34
N GLN A 242 -9.66 18.53 16.27
CA GLN A 242 -10.09 17.54 17.28
C GLN A 242 -9.17 16.31 17.30
N GLU A 243 -8.84 15.75 16.14
CA GLU A 243 -7.90 14.63 16.02
C GLU A 243 -6.52 15.03 16.54
N TRP A 244 -6.03 16.21 16.17
CA TRP A 244 -4.73 16.68 16.63
C TRP A 244 -4.69 16.94 18.14
N THR A 245 -5.74 17.54 18.70
CA THR A 245 -5.84 17.76 20.15
C THR A 245 -5.74 16.45 20.93
N ALA A 246 -6.30 15.37 20.40
CA ALA A 246 -6.20 14.03 21.02
C ALA A 246 -4.80 13.41 20.91
N LEU A 247 -3.95 13.89 19.99
CA LEU A 247 -2.58 13.42 19.76
C LEU A 247 -1.50 14.36 20.31
N ALA A 248 -1.83 15.59 20.68
CA ALA A 248 -0.87 16.61 21.11
C ALA A 248 0.01 16.15 22.29
N ASP A 249 -0.57 15.37 23.21
CA ASP A 249 0.12 14.82 24.38
C ASP A 249 0.72 13.43 24.14
N ALA A 250 0.68 12.91 22.90
CA ALA A 250 1.06 11.53 22.60
C ALA A 250 2.48 11.20 23.07
N PHE A 251 3.45 12.11 22.89
CA PHE A 251 4.83 11.87 23.29
C PHE A 251 4.98 11.69 24.82
N ARG A 252 4.23 12.47 25.60
CA ARG A 252 4.23 12.38 27.07
C ARG A 252 3.55 11.09 27.55
N LEU A 253 2.46 10.72 26.89
CA LEU A 253 1.55 9.66 27.33
C LEU A 253 1.95 8.27 26.84
N LEU A 254 2.67 8.16 25.72
CA LEU A 254 3.08 6.88 25.16
C LEU A 254 4.27 6.31 25.95
N PRO A 255 4.17 5.09 26.49
CA PRO A 255 5.31 4.39 27.07
C PRO A 255 6.21 3.85 25.96
N ASP A 256 7.49 3.65 26.27
CA ASP A 256 8.36 2.81 25.46
C ASP A 256 8.20 1.36 25.95
N LEU A 257 7.35 0.58 25.27
CA LEU A 257 6.91 -0.71 25.78
C LEU A 257 6.42 -1.65 24.67
N GLN A 258 6.76 -2.91 24.80
CA GLN A 258 6.17 -4.01 24.04
C GLN A 258 5.16 -4.75 24.93
N ILE A 259 3.94 -4.92 24.43
CA ILE A 259 2.85 -5.60 25.17
C ILE A 259 2.48 -6.89 24.44
N GLY A 260 2.65 -8.02 25.15
CA GLY A 260 2.40 -9.36 24.60
C GLY A 260 3.58 -9.89 23.78
N CYS A 261 3.27 -10.77 22.81
CA CYS A 261 4.24 -11.28 21.84
C CYS A 261 3.75 -10.90 20.42
N PRO A 262 3.86 -9.61 20.03
CA PRO A 262 3.29 -9.14 18.77
C PRO A 262 3.90 -9.89 17.58
N GLY A 263 3.06 -10.63 16.85
CA GLY A 263 3.47 -11.40 15.66
C GLY A 263 4.03 -12.80 15.92
N CYS A 264 3.96 -13.34 17.15
CA CYS A 264 4.59 -14.63 17.49
C CYS A 264 3.79 -15.88 17.07
N ALA A 265 2.55 -15.73 16.60
CA ALA A 265 1.68 -16.85 16.18
C ALA A 265 0.70 -16.41 15.07
N ASP A 266 1.21 -15.78 14.01
CA ASP A 266 0.43 -15.16 12.91
C ASP A 266 -0.52 -14.03 13.34
N GLU A 267 -0.53 -13.68 14.63
CA GLU A 267 -1.28 -12.55 15.16
C GLU A 267 -0.83 -11.24 14.51
N GLY A 268 -1.80 -10.36 14.22
CA GLY A 268 -1.50 -9.02 13.76
C GLY A 268 -0.67 -8.27 14.80
N ARG A 269 0.36 -7.57 14.36
CA ARG A 269 1.12 -6.60 15.16
C ARG A 269 0.66 -5.21 14.80
N GLU A 270 0.38 -4.40 15.82
CA GLU A 270 0.22 -2.95 15.71
C GLU A 270 1.39 -2.27 16.40
N TRP A 271 1.86 -1.17 15.83
CA TRP A 271 2.84 -0.32 16.49
C TRP A 271 2.47 1.15 16.34
N ILE A 272 2.86 1.93 17.34
CA ILE A 272 2.71 3.38 17.36
C ILE A 272 4.05 3.94 17.83
N GLU A 273 4.65 4.79 17.03
CA GLU A 273 5.88 5.51 17.33
C GLU A 273 5.57 7.00 17.36
N VAL A 274 5.92 7.68 18.44
CA VAL A 274 5.79 9.14 18.53
C VAL A 274 7.18 9.72 18.61
N ARG A 275 7.49 10.61 17.66
CA ARG A 275 8.75 11.35 17.61
C ARG A 275 8.50 12.82 17.93
N GLN A 276 9.25 13.35 18.89
CA GLN A 276 9.23 14.77 19.23
C GLN A 276 10.65 15.27 19.49
N ASN A 277 11.04 16.38 18.86
CA ASN A 277 12.37 16.99 19.02
C ASN A 277 13.54 15.99 18.83
N GLY A 278 13.41 15.08 17.86
CA GLY A 278 14.42 14.07 17.56
C GLY A 278 14.42 12.83 18.46
N VAL A 279 13.63 12.80 19.53
CA VAL A 279 13.47 11.65 20.42
C VAL A 279 12.24 10.85 19.99
N SER A 280 12.35 9.52 19.94
CA SER A 280 11.23 8.62 19.64
C SER A 280 10.83 7.79 20.87
N ARG A 281 9.54 7.50 20.99
CA ARG A 281 8.98 6.48 21.90
C ARG A 281 8.11 5.53 21.11
N ARG A 282 8.16 4.23 21.40
CA ARG A 282 7.42 3.23 20.63
C ARG A 282 6.62 2.29 21.52
N LEU A 283 5.37 2.11 21.13
CA LEU A 283 4.46 1.12 21.71
C LEU A 283 4.19 0.05 20.66
N GLU A 284 4.39 -1.22 21.03
CA GLU A 284 4.01 -2.36 20.20
C GLU A 284 2.97 -3.23 20.90
N LEU A 285 1.93 -3.62 20.15
CA LEU A 285 0.75 -4.33 20.62
C LEU A 285 0.40 -5.47 19.65
N SER A 286 -0.25 -6.52 20.13
CA SER A 286 -1.05 -7.38 19.23
C SER A 286 -2.32 -6.62 18.80
N CYS A 287 -2.70 -6.75 17.52
CA CYS A 287 -3.91 -6.12 16.99
C CYS A 287 -5.14 -6.60 17.75
N GLY A 288 -6.04 -5.68 18.08
CA GLY A 288 -7.25 -5.96 18.85
C GLY A 288 -7.04 -6.03 20.37
N THR A 289 -5.79 -6.04 20.87
CA THR A 289 -5.53 -6.05 22.31
C THR A 289 -5.85 -4.69 22.96
N SER A 290 -6.48 -4.74 24.14
CA SER A 290 -6.66 -3.58 25.01
C SER A 290 -5.39 -3.30 25.80
N LEU A 291 -5.10 -2.02 26.06
CA LEU A 291 -3.97 -1.67 26.92
C LEU A 291 -4.17 -2.17 28.36
N PRO A 292 -3.09 -2.59 29.04
CA PRO A 292 -3.14 -2.89 30.46
C PRO A 292 -3.45 -1.62 31.26
N ALA A 293 -4.02 -1.76 32.46
CA ALA A 293 -4.40 -0.64 33.33
C ALA A 293 -3.22 0.31 33.64
N THR A 294 -2.00 -0.22 33.70
CA THR A 294 -0.77 0.55 33.91
C THR A 294 -0.41 1.48 32.74
N SER A 295 -1.02 1.28 31.56
CA SER A 295 -0.88 2.11 30.36
C SER A 295 -2.18 2.83 30.00
N ALA A 296 -3.13 2.97 30.95
CA ALA A 296 -4.42 3.63 30.71
C ALA A 296 -4.27 5.07 30.19
N SER A 297 -3.19 5.76 30.57
CA SER A 297 -2.87 7.10 30.06
C SER A 297 -2.62 7.13 28.54
N ALA A 298 -2.17 6.02 27.94
CA ALA A 298 -1.96 5.89 26.50
C ALA A 298 -3.23 5.47 25.74
N ALA A 299 -4.31 5.06 26.42
CA ALA A 299 -5.52 4.54 25.77
C ALA A 299 -6.18 5.59 24.85
N GLY A 300 -6.20 6.85 25.29
CA GLY A 300 -6.69 7.97 24.47
C GLY A 300 -5.87 8.16 23.20
N VAL A 301 -4.54 8.06 23.29
CA VAL A 301 -3.62 8.18 22.15
C VAL A 301 -3.83 7.03 21.17
N VAL A 302 -3.89 5.78 21.66
CA VAL A 302 -4.14 4.61 20.81
C VAL A 302 -5.49 4.73 20.08
N ALA A 303 -6.54 5.15 20.78
CA ALA A 303 -7.85 5.36 20.19
C ALA A 303 -7.84 6.48 19.13
N ALA A 304 -7.15 7.59 19.40
CA ALA A 304 -7.02 8.70 18.45
C ALA A 304 -6.26 8.29 17.18
N VAL A 305 -5.14 7.56 17.33
CA VAL A 305 -4.36 7.03 16.20
C VAL A 305 -5.21 6.07 15.35
N ARG A 306 -5.89 5.10 15.99
CA ARG A 306 -6.79 4.17 15.30
C ARG A 306 -7.96 4.88 14.61
N SER A 307 -8.47 5.97 15.19
CA SER A 307 -9.52 6.79 14.58
C SER A 307 -9.06 7.47 13.28
N VAL A 308 -7.91 8.16 13.32
CA VAL A 308 -7.32 8.81 12.13
C VAL A 308 -7.01 7.77 11.04
N ARG A 309 -6.37 6.66 11.42
CA ARG A 309 -6.03 5.57 10.51
C ARG A 309 -7.27 4.93 9.90
N GLY A 310 -8.31 4.68 10.70
CA GLY A 310 -9.55 4.06 10.26
C GLY A 310 -10.32 4.89 9.26
N ARG A 311 -10.32 6.22 9.43
CA ARG A 311 -10.89 7.16 8.46
C ARG A 311 -10.17 7.11 7.12
N LEU A 312 -8.83 7.10 7.12
CA LEU A 312 -8.03 6.98 5.90
C LEU A 312 -8.21 5.59 5.25
N ALA A 313 -8.25 4.53 6.05
CA ALA A 313 -8.48 3.17 5.57
C ALA A 313 -9.86 3.05 4.90
N ALA A 314 -10.90 3.64 5.49
CA ALA A 314 -12.24 3.67 4.91
C ALA A 314 -12.27 4.36 3.54
N ALA A 315 -11.50 5.44 3.36
CA ALA A 315 -11.36 6.12 2.08
C ALA A 315 -10.64 5.28 1.01
N LEU A 316 -9.85 4.27 1.41
CA LEU A 316 -9.29 3.24 0.53
C LEU A 316 -10.22 2.01 0.35
N GLY A 317 -11.44 2.05 0.90
CA GLY A 317 -12.37 0.91 0.90
C GLY A 317 -11.93 -0.22 1.84
N LEU A 318 -11.17 0.10 2.88
CA LEU A 318 -10.66 -0.84 3.88
C LEU A 318 -11.32 -0.61 5.24
N GLY A 319 -11.36 -1.66 6.07
CA GLY A 319 -11.66 -1.53 7.49
C GLY A 319 -10.43 -1.10 8.29
N GLU A 320 -10.63 -0.61 9.51
CA GLU A 320 -9.53 -0.35 10.45
C GLU A 320 -8.88 -1.68 10.87
N PRO A 321 -7.60 -1.93 10.50
CA PRO A 321 -7.00 -3.26 10.57
C PRO A 321 -6.90 -3.78 12.01
N CYS A 322 -6.51 -2.93 12.95
CA CYS A 322 -6.30 -3.33 14.36
C CYS A 322 -7.41 -2.82 15.29
N ALA A 323 -8.62 -2.62 14.76
CA ALA A 323 -9.77 -2.28 15.60
C ALA A 323 -9.96 -3.34 16.69
N SER A 324 -10.27 -2.94 17.93
CA SER A 324 -10.60 -3.86 19.04
C SER A 324 -11.83 -4.73 18.76
N SER A 325 -12.60 -4.35 17.75
CA SER A 325 -13.68 -5.12 17.17
C SER A 325 -13.22 -6.26 16.25
N LEU A 326 -11.98 -6.28 15.77
CA LEU A 326 -11.56 -7.31 14.83
C LEU A 326 -11.51 -8.67 15.53
N ILE A 327 -12.23 -9.64 14.99
CA ILE A 327 -12.26 -11.01 15.49
C ILE A 327 -11.26 -11.81 14.65
N ALA A 328 -10.23 -12.33 15.30
CA ALA A 328 -9.27 -13.23 14.65
C ALA A 328 -9.99 -14.46 14.08
N PHE A 329 -9.56 -14.89 12.90
CA PHE A 329 -10.15 -16.03 12.21
C PHE A 329 -9.10 -16.85 11.48
N ASP A 330 -9.32 -18.16 11.43
CA ASP A 330 -8.52 -19.09 10.66
C ASP A 330 -9.25 -19.42 9.36
N ARG A 331 -8.58 -19.35 8.21
CA ARG A 331 -9.20 -19.83 6.96
C ARG A 331 -9.24 -21.35 6.96
N ILE A 332 -10.40 -21.90 6.62
CA ILE A 332 -10.52 -23.33 6.39
C ILE A 332 -10.28 -23.57 4.90
N VAL A 333 -9.12 -24.16 4.57
CA VAL A 333 -8.78 -24.51 3.20
C VAL A 333 -9.68 -25.68 2.76
N SER A 334 -10.44 -25.47 1.69
CA SER A 334 -11.25 -26.52 1.10
C SER A 334 -10.48 -27.22 -0.02
N PRO A 335 -10.35 -28.56 0.02
CA PRO A 335 -9.84 -29.32 -1.12
C PRO A 335 -10.86 -29.42 -2.27
N VAL A 336 -12.10 -28.97 -2.06
CA VAL A 336 -13.18 -29.00 -3.07
C VAL A 336 -13.05 -27.74 -3.93
N LEU A 337 -12.65 -27.92 -5.19
CA LEU A 337 -12.42 -26.80 -6.13
C LEU A 337 -13.69 -26.02 -6.46
N ALA A 338 -14.85 -26.69 -6.50
CA ALA A 338 -16.14 -26.06 -6.76
C ALA A 338 -17.22 -26.68 -5.86
N SER A 339 -17.93 -25.82 -5.14
CA SER A 339 -19.02 -26.22 -4.25
C SER A 339 -20.16 -26.90 -5.03
N ALA A 340 -20.79 -27.93 -4.48
CA ALA A 340 -22.04 -28.46 -5.04
C ALA A 340 -23.27 -27.61 -4.66
N ILE A 341 -23.12 -26.65 -3.73
CA ILE A 341 -24.16 -25.69 -3.39
C ILE A 341 -24.23 -24.62 -4.49
N GLY A 342 -25.26 -24.71 -5.33
CA GLY A 342 -25.47 -23.81 -6.47
C GLY A 342 -26.21 -22.51 -6.16
N GLU A 343 -26.70 -22.35 -4.93
CA GLU A 343 -27.43 -21.16 -4.49
C GLU A 343 -26.51 -20.20 -3.72
N LYS A 344 -26.75 -18.89 -3.89
CA LYS A 344 -26.11 -17.86 -3.06
C LYS A 344 -26.64 -17.97 -1.64
N ARG A 345 -25.77 -18.21 -0.67
CA ARG A 345 -26.15 -18.20 0.75
C ARG A 345 -24.97 -17.96 1.67
N THR A 346 -25.28 -17.50 2.87
CA THR A 346 -24.33 -17.32 3.96
C THR A 346 -24.77 -18.16 5.14
N VAL A 347 -23.84 -18.83 5.81
CA VAL A 347 -24.17 -19.80 6.86
C VAL A 347 -23.27 -19.57 8.08
N VAL A 348 -23.88 -19.61 9.26
CA VAL A 348 -23.19 -19.68 10.55
C VAL A 348 -23.37 -21.09 11.08
N VAL A 349 -22.27 -21.77 11.37
CA VAL A 349 -22.25 -23.15 11.85
C VAL A 349 -21.67 -23.16 13.25
N ARG A 350 -22.45 -23.62 14.23
CA ARG A 350 -22.11 -23.52 15.65
C ARG A 350 -21.79 -24.87 16.29
N ASP A 351 -21.98 -25.96 15.57
CA ASP A 351 -21.77 -27.32 16.05
C ASP A 351 -21.26 -28.25 14.96
N ALA A 352 -20.72 -29.38 15.38
CA ALA A 352 -20.10 -30.37 14.50
C ALA A 352 -21.09 -31.07 13.57
N ALA A 353 -22.36 -31.24 13.99
CA ALA A 353 -23.37 -31.91 13.18
C ALA A 353 -23.79 -31.03 12.00
N ALA A 354 -24.05 -29.74 12.25
CA ALA A 354 -24.32 -28.74 11.24
C ALA A 354 -23.13 -28.55 10.28
N TRP A 355 -21.89 -28.62 10.78
CA TRP A 355 -20.69 -28.56 9.94
C TRP A 355 -20.59 -29.74 8.99
N THR A 356 -20.80 -30.94 9.52
CA THR A 356 -20.77 -32.17 8.73
C THR A 356 -21.84 -32.14 7.64
N ALA A 357 -23.07 -31.72 7.97
CA ALA A 357 -24.16 -31.60 7.01
C ALA A 357 -23.90 -30.54 5.94
N LEU A 358 -23.39 -29.36 6.34
CA LEU A 358 -23.02 -28.30 5.38
C LEU A 358 -21.88 -28.77 4.47
N TRP A 359 -20.88 -29.46 5.02
CA TRP A 359 -19.74 -29.95 4.26
C TRP A 359 -20.14 -31.02 3.25
N GLN A 360 -21.03 -31.95 3.61
CA GLN A 360 -21.58 -32.93 2.67
C GLN A 360 -22.29 -32.24 1.50
N GLN A 361 -23.08 -31.20 1.76
CA GLN A 361 -23.72 -30.40 0.71
C GLN A 361 -22.68 -29.65 -0.15
N HIS A 362 -21.62 -29.12 0.47
CA HIS A 362 -20.54 -28.43 -0.23
C HIS A 362 -19.72 -29.37 -1.11
N ALA A 363 -19.32 -30.53 -0.61
CA ALA A 363 -18.52 -31.50 -1.34
C ALA A 363 -19.31 -32.22 -2.44
N GLY A 364 -20.63 -32.40 -2.27
CA GLY A 364 -21.48 -33.07 -3.24
C GLY A 364 -20.94 -34.46 -3.60
N SER A 365 -20.86 -34.78 -4.90
CA SER A 365 -20.29 -36.05 -5.38
C SER A 365 -18.77 -36.18 -5.20
N GLN A 366 -18.08 -35.12 -4.76
CA GLN A 366 -16.68 -35.17 -4.34
C GLN A 366 -16.54 -35.56 -2.86
N SER A 367 -17.58 -36.17 -2.26
CA SER A 367 -17.81 -36.44 -0.84
C SER A 367 -16.74 -37.25 -0.09
N ASN A 368 -15.69 -37.73 -0.75
CA ASN A 368 -14.64 -38.49 -0.06
C ASN A 368 -13.67 -37.60 0.73
N ALA A 369 -13.75 -36.28 0.59
CA ALA A 369 -13.01 -35.34 1.43
C ALA A 369 -13.75 -35.12 2.77
N PRO A 370 -13.24 -35.62 3.91
CA PRO A 370 -13.88 -35.37 5.20
C PRO A 370 -13.86 -33.87 5.52
N ALA A 371 -14.86 -33.42 6.30
CA ALA A 371 -14.90 -32.05 6.78
C ALA A 371 -13.64 -31.75 7.62
N PRO A 372 -12.97 -30.61 7.41
CA PRO A 372 -11.87 -30.17 8.26
C PRO A 372 -12.28 -30.14 9.72
N ALA A 373 -11.40 -30.63 10.60
CA ALA A 373 -11.66 -30.68 12.03
C ALA A 373 -11.74 -29.26 12.63
N VAL A 374 -12.81 -28.99 13.38
CA VAL A 374 -13.02 -27.73 14.10
C VAL A 374 -13.48 -28.06 15.51
N ASP A 375 -12.83 -27.48 16.51
CA ASP A 375 -13.27 -27.59 17.91
C ASP A 375 -14.43 -26.62 18.18
N PHE A 376 -15.65 -27.12 18.01
CA PHE A 376 -16.88 -26.33 18.22
C PHE A 376 -17.15 -25.95 19.68
N SER A 377 -16.39 -26.48 20.64
CA SER A 377 -16.45 -26.00 22.03
C SER A 377 -15.82 -24.60 22.18
N ARG A 378 -14.94 -24.22 21.25
CA ARG A 378 -14.20 -22.95 21.26
C ARG A 378 -14.44 -22.10 20.03
N ARG A 379 -14.88 -22.70 18.93
CA ARG A 379 -14.97 -22.06 17.61
C ARG A 379 -16.34 -22.23 16.98
N MET A 380 -16.65 -21.38 16.02
CA MET A 380 -17.76 -21.55 15.07
C MET A 380 -17.26 -21.29 13.65
N VAL A 381 -17.99 -21.73 12.63
CA VAL A 381 -17.61 -21.55 11.23
C VAL A 381 -18.56 -20.57 10.55
N LEU A 382 -18.00 -19.62 9.80
CA LEU A 382 -18.73 -18.71 8.92
C LEU A 382 -18.44 -19.09 7.47
N ALA A 383 -19.50 -19.26 6.67
CA ALA A 383 -19.39 -19.71 5.30
C ALA A 383 -20.15 -18.77 4.34
N VAL A 384 -19.55 -18.46 3.19
CA VAL A 384 -20.18 -17.72 2.09
C VAL A 384 -20.14 -18.57 0.84
N PHE A 385 -21.27 -18.66 0.13
CA PHE A 385 -21.44 -19.35 -1.15
C PHE A 385 -21.97 -18.36 -2.20
N LEU A 386 -21.32 -18.26 -3.37
CA LEU A 386 -21.76 -17.36 -4.46
C LEU A 386 -22.70 -18.01 -5.49
N GLY A 387 -22.92 -19.31 -5.39
CA GLY A 387 -23.73 -20.06 -6.35
C GLY A 387 -23.19 -20.00 -7.79
N LYS A 388 -24.07 -20.32 -8.76
CA LYS A 388 -23.73 -20.57 -10.18
C LYS A 388 -23.34 -19.35 -11.02
N GLU A 389 -23.20 -18.18 -10.41
CA GLU A 389 -22.97 -16.91 -11.12
C GLU A 389 -21.51 -16.46 -11.14
N THR A 390 -20.57 -17.28 -10.65
CA THR A 390 -19.16 -16.85 -10.58
C THR A 390 -18.37 -17.37 -11.78
N PRO A 391 -17.79 -16.49 -12.61
CA PRO A 391 -16.92 -16.91 -13.68
C PRO A 391 -15.67 -17.60 -13.10
N MET A 392 -15.11 -18.57 -13.82
CA MET A 392 -13.99 -19.41 -13.33
C MET A 392 -12.74 -18.63 -12.90
N CYS A 393 -12.52 -17.47 -13.51
CA CYS A 393 -11.42 -16.53 -13.26
C CYS A 393 -11.71 -15.56 -12.08
N GLY A 394 -12.95 -15.56 -11.57
CA GLY A 394 -13.34 -14.77 -10.41
C GLY A 394 -12.85 -15.41 -9.11
N GLY A 395 -12.87 -14.61 -8.04
CA GLY A 395 -12.45 -15.08 -6.72
C GLY A 395 -13.42 -14.63 -5.63
N MET A 396 -13.33 -15.24 -4.46
CA MET A 396 -14.03 -14.75 -3.27
C MET A 396 -13.25 -15.11 -2.02
N ASN A 397 -13.21 -14.17 -1.07
CA ASN A 397 -12.71 -14.43 0.26
C ASN A 397 -13.51 -13.67 1.32
N ILE A 398 -13.75 -14.30 2.47
CA ILE A 398 -14.00 -13.56 3.71
C ILE A 398 -12.67 -12.88 4.07
N VAL A 399 -12.69 -11.55 4.19
CA VAL A 399 -11.50 -10.74 4.38
C VAL A 399 -11.37 -10.21 5.80
N ASN A 400 -12.49 -9.90 6.47
CA ASN A 400 -12.52 -9.46 7.86
C ASN A 400 -13.68 -10.10 8.61
N VAL A 401 -13.51 -10.28 9.92
CA VAL A 401 -14.61 -10.56 10.85
C VAL A 401 -14.55 -9.50 11.95
N VAL A 402 -15.67 -8.82 12.21
CA VAL A 402 -15.70 -7.62 13.05
C VAL A 402 -16.86 -7.68 14.04
N GLY A 403 -16.60 -7.68 15.34
CA GLY A 403 -17.59 -7.47 16.38
C GLY A 403 -18.05 -6.00 16.47
N ARG A 404 -19.35 -5.77 16.49
CA ARG A 404 -19.98 -4.47 16.72
C ARG A 404 -20.66 -4.51 18.08
N ALA A 405 -20.61 -3.40 18.80
CA ALA A 405 -21.26 -3.28 20.10
C ALA A 405 -22.66 -2.64 20.04
N ALA A 406 -23.03 -1.99 18.92
CA ALA A 406 -24.29 -1.25 18.79
C ALA A 406 -24.86 -1.27 17.34
N PRO A 407 -25.88 -2.11 17.04
CA PRO A 407 -26.30 -3.26 17.86
C PRO A 407 -25.18 -4.31 17.97
N GLU A 408 -25.21 -5.11 19.04
CA GLU A 408 -24.26 -6.19 19.24
C GLU A 408 -24.40 -7.24 18.13
N ARG A 409 -23.39 -7.35 17.27
CA ARG A 409 -23.37 -8.31 16.15
C ARG A 409 -21.94 -8.60 15.69
N ILE A 410 -21.75 -9.63 14.89
CA ILE A 410 -20.51 -9.92 14.19
C ILE A 410 -20.73 -9.67 12.70
N GLU A 411 -19.92 -8.84 12.07
CA GLU A 411 -19.90 -8.63 10.62
C GLU A 411 -18.82 -9.51 9.99
N ALA A 412 -19.23 -10.49 9.17
CA ALA A 412 -18.35 -11.25 8.29
C ALA A 412 -18.26 -10.54 6.94
N GLN A 413 -17.18 -9.80 6.73
CA GLN A 413 -16.99 -9.00 5.52
C GLN A 413 -16.29 -9.84 4.46
N TYR A 414 -16.84 -9.90 3.26
CA TYR A 414 -16.29 -10.68 2.16
C TYR A 414 -16.19 -9.88 0.88
N ARG A 415 -15.19 -10.19 0.06
CA ARG A 415 -14.96 -9.55 -1.25
C ARG A 415 -15.15 -10.57 -2.34
N VAL A 416 -15.81 -10.16 -3.42
CA VAL A 416 -15.89 -10.92 -4.68
C VAL A 416 -14.96 -10.23 -5.67
N LEU A 417 -13.98 -10.97 -6.17
CA LEU A 417 -13.04 -10.50 -7.18
C LEU A 417 -13.67 -10.73 -8.55
N ASP A 418 -14.04 -9.64 -9.20
CA ASP A 418 -14.42 -9.64 -10.60
C ASP A 418 -13.12 -9.59 -11.44
N PRO A 419 -12.94 -10.49 -12.42
CA PRO A 419 -11.79 -10.50 -13.32
C PRO A 419 -11.64 -9.20 -14.13
N GLY A 420 -12.68 -8.37 -14.23
CA GLY A 420 -12.65 -7.13 -15.00
C GLY A 420 -12.92 -7.35 -16.49
N PRO A 421 -13.22 -6.27 -17.25
CA PRO A 421 -13.74 -6.38 -18.61
C PRO A 421 -12.74 -6.94 -19.64
N ASP A 422 -11.44 -6.84 -19.37
CA ASP A 422 -10.38 -7.24 -20.30
C ASP A 422 -9.88 -8.68 -20.09
N VAL A 423 -10.39 -9.37 -19.07
CA VAL A 423 -9.99 -10.75 -18.79
C VAL A 423 -10.95 -11.71 -19.48
N VAL A 424 -10.42 -12.43 -20.48
CA VAL A 424 -11.14 -13.49 -21.17
C VAL A 424 -11.20 -14.72 -20.26
N CYS A 425 -12.35 -14.91 -19.63
CA CYS A 425 -12.62 -16.09 -18.82
C CYS A 425 -13.14 -17.23 -19.69
N VAL A 426 -12.73 -18.45 -19.37
CA VAL A 426 -13.39 -19.64 -19.91
C VAL A 426 -14.87 -19.54 -19.56
N ALA A 427 -15.75 -19.82 -20.53
CA ALA A 427 -17.21 -19.80 -20.38
C ALA A 427 -17.70 -20.98 -19.51
N ALA A 428 -17.18 -21.04 -18.28
CA ALA A 428 -17.51 -22.01 -17.26
C ALA A 428 -17.78 -21.23 -15.96
N SER A 429 -18.88 -21.59 -15.30
CA SER A 429 -19.19 -21.09 -13.96
C SER A 429 -18.74 -22.10 -12.92
N ILE A 430 -18.14 -21.61 -11.84
CA ILE A 430 -17.82 -22.42 -10.66
C ILE A 430 -18.57 -21.86 -9.46
N ASN A 431 -19.04 -22.74 -8.58
CA ASN A 431 -19.67 -22.32 -7.34
C ASN A 431 -18.58 -22.07 -6.29
N LEU A 432 -18.19 -20.81 -6.11
CA LEU A 432 -17.20 -20.48 -5.08
C LEU A 432 -17.79 -20.57 -3.68
N ALA A 433 -16.97 -21.07 -2.75
CA ALA A 433 -17.23 -21.08 -1.33
C ALA A 433 -16.02 -20.56 -0.55
N SER A 434 -16.27 -19.88 0.56
CA SER A 434 -15.22 -19.43 1.49
C SER A 434 -15.65 -19.75 2.92
N PHE A 435 -14.71 -20.28 3.71
CA PHE A 435 -14.95 -20.75 5.07
C PHE A 435 -13.89 -20.16 6.01
N VAL A 436 -14.33 -19.65 7.15
CA VAL A 436 -13.44 -19.23 8.23
C VAL A 436 -13.93 -19.76 9.56
N SER A 437 -13.00 -20.12 10.44
CA SER A 437 -13.30 -20.44 11.84
C SER A 437 -13.00 -19.23 12.72
N VAL A 438 -13.91 -18.90 13.62
CA VAL A 438 -13.82 -17.76 14.55
C VAL A 438 -14.10 -18.25 15.97
N PRO A 439 -13.70 -17.52 17.04
CA PRO A 439 -14.18 -17.81 18.39
C PRO A 439 -15.70 -18.00 18.44
N ALA A 440 -16.16 -19.02 19.17
CA ALA A 440 -17.59 -19.26 19.35
C ALA A 440 -18.24 -18.06 20.05
N SER A 441 -19.34 -17.56 19.49
CA SER A 441 -20.05 -16.41 20.05
C SER A 441 -21.55 -16.50 19.75
N PRO A 442 -22.45 -16.38 20.75
CA PRO A 442 -23.89 -16.47 20.52
C PRO A 442 -24.47 -15.26 19.76
N VAL A 443 -23.67 -14.19 19.63
CA VAL A 443 -24.04 -12.93 18.99
C VAL A 443 -24.46 -13.15 17.52
N PRO A 444 -25.48 -12.42 17.00
CA PRO A 444 -25.90 -12.52 15.61
C PRO A 444 -24.76 -12.21 14.64
N VAL A 445 -24.70 -12.93 13.52
CA VAL A 445 -23.71 -12.68 12.45
C VAL A 445 -24.41 -12.09 11.23
N GLU A 446 -23.89 -11.00 10.72
CA GLU A 446 -24.28 -10.33 9.48
C GLU A 446 -23.16 -10.49 8.45
N PHE A 447 -23.50 -10.74 7.19
CA PHE A 447 -22.52 -10.90 6.12
C PHE A 447 -22.54 -9.67 5.21
N ILE A 448 -21.40 -9.00 5.10
CA ILE A 448 -21.28 -7.74 4.36
C ILE A 448 -20.42 -7.96 3.13
N LYS A 449 -21.00 -7.80 1.94
CA LYS A 449 -20.22 -7.77 0.70
C LYS A 449 -19.51 -6.42 0.60
N LEU A 450 -18.18 -6.46 0.57
CA LEU A 450 -17.35 -5.29 0.30
C LEU A 450 -17.32 -4.97 -1.21
N PRO A 451 -17.12 -3.69 -1.58
CA PRO A 451 -17.04 -3.26 -2.96
C PRO A 451 -15.86 -3.88 -3.71
#